data_AF-A0A9P4NHG1-F1
#
_entry.id   AF-A0A9P4NHG1-F1
#
_cell.length_a   1.000
_cell.length_b   1.000
_cell.length_c   1.000
_cell.angle_alpha   90.00
_cell.angle_beta   90.00
_cell.angle_gamma   90.00
#
_symmetry.space_group_name_H-M   'P 1'
#
loop_
_entity.id
_entity.type
_entity.pdbx_description
1 polymer ?
#
loop_
_entity_poly.entity_id
_entity_poly.type
_entity_poly.pdbx_seq_one_letter_code
_entity_poly.pdbx_strand_id
1 'polypeptide(L)'
;MKNYQFIPLLITNRCSDTIWPAISTQNGTGPKSTGFELKAGISQNLTVDTNWNGRVWGRTNCTFDTKGVGSCRTGDCAGHLECSATGAAATLAEFNLPAYKDKSFYDISLVDGYNLPLAIRAIFDTSDPTKIWPKANESNPSCVGGVQGLAPIGFNPYANNKQQFLGTSSSDPLPFDNKTSTKDISSWCPSDLLIKSAQEGKNNPQFKPCLSACSKTGSKYFCCTQDYNTPKKCGSNYYSRAAKKVCPDAYSFAYDDDTSTFSVPTGAGFEVIFCPGGRSTLSPTTT
;
A
#
# COMPACT_ATOMS: atom_id res chain seq x y z
N MET A 1 -19.00 -30.45 -4.15
CA MET A 1 -17.87 -29.74 -4.78
C MET A 1 -17.91 -28.30 -4.28
N LYS A 2 -16.92 -27.84 -3.52
CA LYS A 2 -16.88 -26.42 -3.10
C LYS A 2 -16.48 -25.62 -4.34
N ASN A 3 -17.39 -24.79 -4.86
CA ASN A 3 -17.05 -23.83 -5.91
C ASN A 3 -16.13 -22.77 -5.28
N TYR A 4 -14.82 -22.92 -5.46
CA TYR A 4 -13.88 -21.86 -5.11
C TYR A 4 -14.07 -20.73 -6.13
N GLN A 5 -14.73 -19.65 -5.72
CA GLN A 5 -14.84 -18.44 -6.51
C GLN A 5 -13.52 -17.66 -6.34
N PHE A 6 -12.80 -17.44 -7.42
CA PHE A 6 -11.54 -16.69 -7.39
C PHE A 6 -11.83 -15.19 -7.37
N ILE A 7 -11.04 -14.46 -6.59
CA ILE A 7 -11.06 -13.00 -6.52
C ILE A 7 -9.92 -12.45 -7.38
N PRO A 8 -10.18 -11.52 -8.31
CA PRO A 8 -9.12 -10.85 -9.06
C PRO A 8 -8.19 -10.06 -8.15
N LEU A 9 -6.88 -10.26 -8.30
CA LEU A 9 -5.84 -9.43 -7.69
C LEU A 9 -4.91 -8.94 -8.82
N LEU A 10 -5.00 -7.68 -9.18
CA LEU A 10 -4.14 -7.07 -10.21
C LEU A 10 -3.00 -6.30 -9.56
N ILE A 11 -1.78 -6.51 -10.03
CA ILE A 11 -0.61 -5.78 -9.55
C ILE A 11 -0.05 -4.94 -10.68
N THR A 12 0.01 -3.61 -10.49
CA THR A 12 0.38 -2.66 -11.54
C THR A 12 1.58 -1.83 -11.13
N ASN A 13 2.63 -1.83 -11.97
CA ASN A 13 3.77 -0.94 -11.82
C ASN A 13 3.61 0.31 -12.69
N ARG A 14 3.33 1.47 -12.08
CA ARG A 14 3.39 2.78 -12.76
C ARG A 14 4.63 3.58 -12.40
N CYS A 15 5.57 2.99 -11.68
CA CYS A 15 6.87 3.59 -11.44
C CYS A 15 7.65 3.66 -12.77
N SER A 16 8.62 4.57 -12.85
CA SER A 16 9.53 4.63 -14.02
C SER A 16 10.49 3.45 -14.09
N ASP A 17 10.70 2.79 -12.96
CA ASP A 17 11.71 1.76 -12.78
C ASP A 17 11.04 0.40 -12.58
N THR A 18 11.80 -0.66 -12.85
CA THR A 18 11.40 -2.02 -12.50
C THR A 18 11.28 -2.16 -10.98
N ILE A 19 10.23 -2.82 -10.54
CA ILE A 19 10.03 -3.23 -9.14
C ILE A 19 9.88 -4.74 -9.07
N TRP A 20 9.98 -5.30 -7.88
CA TRP A 20 9.70 -6.70 -7.63
C TRP A 20 8.56 -6.81 -6.62
N PRO A 21 7.29 -6.87 -7.07
CA PRO A 21 6.18 -7.09 -6.16
C PRO A 21 6.39 -8.37 -5.37
N ALA A 22 5.88 -8.36 -4.15
CA ALA A 22 5.96 -9.44 -3.21
C ALA A 22 4.63 -9.56 -2.48
N ILE A 23 4.25 -10.80 -2.18
CA ILE A 23 2.96 -11.17 -1.64
C ILE A 23 3.20 -12.17 -0.51
N SER A 24 2.58 -11.96 0.66
CA SER A 24 2.61 -12.92 1.75
C SER A 24 1.17 -13.31 2.08
N THR A 25 0.91 -14.61 2.13
CA THR A 25 -0.39 -15.17 2.52
C THR A 25 -0.31 -15.57 3.98
N GLN A 26 -1.11 -14.93 4.82
CA GLN A 26 -1.19 -15.21 6.26
C GLN A 26 -2.29 -16.22 6.58
N ASN A 27 -3.36 -16.26 5.77
CA ASN A 27 -4.43 -17.23 5.87
C ASN A 27 -5.11 -17.44 4.50
N GLY A 28 -5.76 -18.59 4.32
CA GLY A 28 -6.43 -18.95 3.07
C GLY A 28 -5.46 -19.29 1.93
N THR A 29 -5.94 -19.15 0.69
CA THR A 29 -5.15 -19.47 -0.51
C THR A 29 -4.81 -18.20 -1.28
N GLY A 30 -3.51 -17.90 -1.38
CA GLY A 30 -3.00 -16.78 -2.18
C GLY A 30 -2.71 -17.13 -3.64
N PRO A 31 -2.04 -16.23 -4.36
CA PRO A 31 -1.65 -16.47 -5.74
C PRO A 31 -0.54 -17.53 -5.84
N LYS A 32 -0.38 -18.12 -7.03
CA LYS A 32 0.64 -19.15 -7.29
C LYS A 32 2.08 -18.65 -7.12
N SER A 33 2.34 -17.38 -7.46
CA SER A 33 3.62 -16.72 -7.26
C SER A 33 3.44 -15.61 -6.23
N THR A 34 4.35 -15.60 -5.28
CA THR A 34 4.49 -14.69 -4.14
C THR A 34 5.57 -13.64 -4.35
N GLY A 35 6.30 -13.67 -5.47
CA GLY A 35 7.11 -12.55 -5.88
C GLY A 35 7.73 -12.72 -7.27
N PHE A 36 7.82 -11.61 -7.99
CA PHE A 36 8.17 -11.58 -9.41
C PHE A 36 8.76 -10.24 -9.80
N GLU A 37 9.45 -10.17 -10.94
CA GLU A 37 9.88 -8.89 -11.54
C GLU A 37 8.71 -8.27 -12.30
N LEU A 38 8.47 -6.97 -12.11
CA LEU A 38 7.44 -6.21 -12.81
C LEU A 38 8.03 -4.93 -13.40
N LYS A 39 8.18 -4.90 -14.74
CA LYS A 39 8.72 -3.76 -15.48
C LYS A 39 7.78 -2.55 -15.42
N ALA A 40 8.34 -1.36 -15.65
CA ALA A 40 7.60 -0.11 -15.70
C ALA A 40 6.44 -0.17 -16.72
N GLY A 41 5.26 0.30 -16.30
CA GLY A 41 4.03 0.31 -17.12
C GLY A 41 3.33 -1.03 -17.25
N ILE A 42 3.86 -2.12 -16.67
CA ILE A 42 3.29 -3.47 -16.79
C ILE A 42 2.36 -3.76 -15.62
N SER A 43 1.29 -4.51 -15.92
CA SER A 43 0.36 -5.07 -14.94
C SER A 43 0.38 -6.59 -15.01
N GLN A 44 0.23 -7.25 -13.86
CA GLN A 44 0.15 -8.70 -13.74
C GLN A 44 -1.17 -9.11 -13.08
N ASN A 45 -1.95 -9.91 -13.81
CA ASN A 45 -3.19 -10.50 -13.32
C ASN A 45 -2.89 -11.71 -12.45
N LEU A 46 -3.36 -11.68 -11.21
CA LEU A 46 -3.34 -12.79 -10.26
C LEU A 46 -4.76 -13.06 -9.76
N THR A 47 -4.87 -14.15 -9.01
CA THR A 47 -6.10 -14.54 -8.34
C THR A 47 -5.79 -14.99 -6.93
N VAL A 48 -6.72 -14.75 -6.02
CA VAL A 48 -6.71 -15.27 -4.64
C VAL A 48 -8.05 -15.92 -4.34
N ASP A 49 -8.11 -16.80 -3.35
CA ASP A 49 -9.38 -17.38 -2.93
C ASP A 49 -10.22 -16.36 -2.14
N THR A 50 -11.53 -16.59 -2.06
CA THR A 50 -12.44 -15.74 -1.26
C THR A 50 -12.11 -15.68 0.22
N ASN A 51 -11.30 -16.62 0.74
CA ASN A 51 -10.87 -16.71 2.15
C ASN A 51 -9.45 -16.18 2.40
N TRP A 52 -8.87 -15.43 1.45
CA TRP A 52 -7.49 -15.00 1.50
C TRP A 52 -7.27 -13.81 2.43
N ASN A 53 -6.30 -13.94 3.34
CA ASN A 53 -5.73 -12.84 4.09
C ASN A 53 -4.26 -12.71 3.76
N GLY A 54 -3.83 -11.53 3.35
CA GLY A 54 -2.47 -11.35 2.91
C GLY A 54 -2.06 -9.90 2.72
N ARG A 55 -0.80 -9.75 2.31
CA ARG A 55 -0.13 -8.48 2.11
C ARG A 55 0.50 -8.44 0.75
N VAL A 56 0.51 -7.27 0.13
CA VAL A 56 1.23 -6.98 -1.10
C VAL A 56 2.14 -5.77 -0.87
N TRP A 57 3.39 -5.84 -1.33
CA TRP A 57 4.31 -4.70 -1.32
C TRP A 57 5.25 -4.75 -2.52
N GLY A 58 5.93 -3.65 -2.77
CA GLY A 58 6.91 -3.55 -3.85
C GLY A 58 8.33 -3.54 -3.30
N ARG A 59 9.23 -4.30 -3.91
CA ARG A 59 10.66 -4.28 -3.60
C ARG A 59 11.42 -3.50 -4.66
N THR A 60 12.53 -2.87 -4.26
CA THR A 60 13.32 -2.02 -5.16
C THR A 60 14.78 -2.45 -5.19
N ASN A 61 15.42 -2.21 -6.33
CA ASN A 61 16.84 -2.50 -6.57
C ASN A 61 17.21 -3.93 -6.15
N CYS A 62 16.50 -4.90 -6.71
CA CYS A 62 16.71 -6.31 -6.42
C CYS A 62 17.65 -6.96 -7.43
N THR A 63 18.41 -7.92 -6.95
CA THR A 63 19.18 -8.85 -7.78
C THR A 63 18.92 -10.25 -7.25
N PHE A 64 18.54 -11.18 -8.13
CA PHE A 64 18.33 -12.59 -7.81
C PHE A 64 19.09 -13.47 -8.79
N ASP A 65 19.57 -14.62 -8.31
CA ASP A 65 20.12 -15.67 -9.17
C ASP A 65 19.01 -16.51 -9.83
N THR A 66 19.41 -17.53 -10.60
CA THR A 66 18.46 -18.42 -11.29
C THR A 66 17.63 -19.30 -10.35
N LYS A 67 17.97 -19.36 -9.06
CA LYS A 67 17.21 -20.06 -8.01
C LYS A 67 16.31 -19.11 -7.23
N GLY A 68 16.28 -17.83 -7.59
CA GLY A 68 15.50 -16.82 -6.88
C GLY A 68 16.11 -16.41 -5.54
N VAL A 69 17.43 -16.57 -5.34
CA VAL A 69 18.16 -16.16 -4.14
C VAL A 69 18.98 -14.90 -4.44
N GLY A 70 18.96 -13.93 -3.53
CA GLY A 70 19.61 -12.65 -3.74
C GLY A 70 19.28 -11.62 -2.68
N SER A 71 19.03 -10.38 -3.07
CA SER A 71 18.67 -9.31 -2.14
C SER A 71 17.99 -8.14 -2.85
N CYS A 72 17.19 -7.40 -2.10
CA CYS A 72 16.62 -6.11 -2.48
C CYS A 72 17.09 -5.00 -1.53
N ARG A 73 17.08 -3.74 -2.01
CA ARG A 73 17.41 -2.59 -1.15
C ARG A 73 16.32 -2.25 -0.15
N THR A 74 15.06 -2.37 -0.55
CA THR A 74 13.89 -2.10 0.31
C THR A 74 12.87 -3.21 0.15
N GLY A 75 12.15 -3.55 1.23
CA GLY A 75 11.11 -4.57 1.21
C GLY A 75 11.65 -5.99 1.02
N ASP A 76 12.96 -6.20 1.16
CA ASP A 76 13.56 -7.53 1.02
C ASP A 76 12.93 -8.54 1.98
N CYS A 77 12.63 -9.73 1.49
CA CYS A 77 11.98 -10.80 2.26
C CYS A 77 12.94 -11.95 2.54
N ALA A 78 14.05 -11.62 3.21
CA ALA A 78 15.15 -12.53 3.55
C ALA A 78 15.88 -13.11 2.32
N GLY A 79 16.05 -12.29 1.28
CA GLY A 79 16.85 -12.62 0.10
C GLY A 79 16.20 -13.59 -0.87
N HIS A 80 14.88 -13.80 -0.78
CA HIS A 80 14.14 -14.68 -1.69
C HIS A 80 13.30 -13.89 -2.69
N LEU A 81 13.21 -14.36 -3.94
CA LEU A 81 12.31 -13.80 -4.94
C LEU A 81 10.85 -14.06 -4.53
N GLU A 82 10.56 -15.31 -4.16
CA GLU A 82 9.27 -15.78 -3.66
C GLU A 82 9.22 -15.57 -2.13
N CYS A 83 8.32 -14.70 -1.66
CA CYS A 83 8.31 -14.26 -0.27
C CYS A 83 7.33 -15.08 0.60
N SER A 84 7.76 -15.44 1.81
CA SER A 84 6.89 -16.04 2.84
C SER A 84 6.43 -15.03 3.89
N ALA A 85 7.20 -13.96 4.13
CA ALA A 85 6.94 -12.94 5.12
C ALA A 85 7.26 -11.54 4.57
N THR A 86 6.69 -10.52 5.23
CA THR A 86 6.88 -9.11 4.88
C THR A 86 8.31 -8.64 5.16
N GLY A 87 8.87 -7.85 4.24
CA GLY A 87 10.15 -7.17 4.39
C GLY A 87 9.99 -5.72 4.84
N ALA A 88 11.10 -5.07 5.22
CA ALA A 88 11.11 -3.66 5.62
C ALA A 88 12.27 -2.86 4.97
N ALA A 89 12.17 -1.55 4.75
CA ALA A 89 10.96 -0.74 4.79
C ALA A 89 10.01 -1.09 3.63
N ALA A 90 8.71 -1.19 3.91
CA ALA A 90 7.71 -1.52 2.89
C ALA A 90 6.37 -0.81 3.13
N THR A 91 5.88 -0.12 2.12
CA THR A 91 4.48 0.32 2.03
C THR A 91 3.63 -0.90 1.64
N LEU A 92 2.63 -1.22 2.45
CA LEU A 92 1.82 -2.43 2.29
C LEU A 92 0.42 -2.09 1.78
N ALA A 93 -0.12 -2.97 0.95
CA ALA A 93 -1.56 -3.16 0.81
C ALA A 93 -1.93 -4.43 1.58
N GLU A 94 -2.83 -4.32 2.55
CA GLU A 94 -3.26 -5.44 3.39
C GLU A 94 -4.71 -5.82 3.07
N PHE A 95 -5.04 -7.11 3.14
CA PHE A 95 -6.36 -7.65 2.80
C PHE A 95 -6.80 -8.72 3.80
N ASN A 96 -8.10 -8.69 4.14
CA ASN A 96 -8.76 -9.68 4.99
C ASN A 96 -10.12 -10.08 4.36
N LEU A 97 -10.19 -11.25 3.74
CA LEU A 97 -11.32 -11.72 2.91
C LEU A 97 -11.80 -13.10 3.39
N PRO A 98 -13.11 -13.30 3.68
CA PRO A 98 -13.98 -12.31 4.30
C PRO A 98 -13.51 -12.04 5.74
N ALA A 99 -13.76 -10.85 6.28
CA ALA A 99 -13.45 -10.57 7.68
C ALA A 99 -14.68 -10.72 8.59
N TYR A 100 -15.76 -9.96 8.35
CA TYR A 100 -16.91 -9.88 9.26
C TYR A 100 -18.19 -9.51 8.52
N LYS A 101 -19.30 -10.21 8.80
CA LYS A 101 -20.65 -9.94 8.25
C LYS A 101 -20.65 -9.64 6.74
N ASP A 102 -20.11 -10.56 5.96
CA ASP A 102 -20.04 -10.47 4.49
C ASP A 102 -19.31 -9.22 3.97
N LYS A 103 -18.36 -8.70 4.76
CA LYS A 103 -17.44 -7.64 4.35
C LYS A 103 -16.00 -8.14 4.25
N SER A 104 -15.34 -7.62 3.24
CA SER A 104 -13.90 -7.67 3.03
C SER A 104 -13.29 -6.37 3.50
N PHE A 105 -12.15 -6.46 4.19
CA PHE A 105 -11.43 -5.31 4.73
C PHE A 105 -10.05 -5.23 4.08
N TYR A 106 -9.59 -4.00 3.88
CA TYR A 106 -8.28 -3.72 3.30
C TYR A 106 -7.83 -2.32 3.68
N ASP A 107 -6.54 -2.10 3.54
CA ASP A 107 -5.90 -0.85 3.93
C ASP A 107 -4.54 -0.68 3.28
N ILE A 108 -4.07 0.57 3.26
CA ILE A 108 -2.66 0.88 3.04
C ILE A 108 -2.00 1.01 4.41
N SER A 109 -0.85 0.37 4.58
CA SER A 109 -0.16 0.34 5.87
C SER A 109 1.31 0.73 5.73
N LEU A 110 1.72 1.65 6.60
CA LEU A 110 3.07 2.14 6.80
C LEU A 110 3.67 1.65 8.12
N VAL A 111 3.04 0.67 8.76
CA VAL A 111 3.50 0.06 10.02
C VAL A 111 4.91 -0.53 9.86
N ASP A 112 5.21 -1.08 8.68
CA ASP A 112 6.51 -1.67 8.32
C ASP A 112 7.41 -0.70 7.53
N GLY A 113 7.07 0.59 7.52
CA GLY A 113 7.83 1.63 6.85
C GLY A 113 7.17 2.18 5.59
N TYR A 114 7.92 2.99 4.86
CA TYR A 114 7.54 3.52 3.55
C TYR A 114 8.68 3.29 2.55
N ASN A 115 8.37 2.87 1.34
CA ASN A 115 9.37 2.77 0.28
C ASN A 115 8.88 3.14 -1.12
N LEU A 116 7.61 2.88 -1.44
CA LEU A 116 7.00 3.20 -2.72
C LEU A 116 5.62 3.82 -2.50
N PRO A 117 5.22 4.83 -3.29
CA PRO A 117 3.83 5.27 -3.32
C PRO A 117 2.93 4.11 -3.75
N LEU A 118 1.75 3.99 -3.14
CA LEU A 118 0.83 2.88 -3.37
C LEU A 118 -0.61 3.38 -3.39
N ALA A 119 -1.44 2.81 -4.25
CA ALA A 119 -2.89 2.93 -4.18
C ALA A 119 -3.54 1.54 -4.24
N ILE A 120 -4.73 1.43 -3.66
CA ILE A 120 -5.60 0.27 -3.82
C ILE A 120 -6.83 0.73 -4.59
N ARG A 121 -7.22 -0.02 -5.61
CA ARG A 121 -8.48 0.20 -6.34
C ARG A 121 -9.34 -1.05 -6.20
N ALA A 122 -10.52 -0.91 -5.62
CA ALA A 122 -11.50 -1.98 -5.61
C ALA A 122 -12.08 -2.21 -7.03
N ILE A 123 -12.25 -3.47 -7.40
CA ILE A 123 -12.82 -3.91 -8.68
C ILE A 123 -14.17 -4.54 -8.38
N PHE A 124 -15.23 -3.83 -8.76
CA PHE A 124 -16.60 -4.24 -8.51
C PHE A 124 -17.18 -5.00 -9.71
N ASP A 125 -17.73 -6.18 -9.45
CA ASP A 125 -18.55 -6.89 -10.41
C ASP A 125 -19.94 -6.24 -10.46
N THR A 126 -20.20 -5.47 -11.51
CA THR A 126 -21.47 -4.76 -11.71
C THR A 126 -22.51 -5.62 -12.45
N SER A 127 -22.20 -6.88 -12.74
CA SER A 127 -23.15 -7.79 -13.40
C SER A 127 -24.19 -8.36 -12.45
N ASP A 128 -23.92 -8.37 -11.14
CA ASP A 128 -24.86 -8.76 -10.10
C ASP A 128 -25.65 -7.55 -9.57
N PRO A 129 -26.93 -7.37 -9.96
CA PRO A 129 -27.75 -6.24 -9.54
C PRO A 129 -28.17 -6.31 -8.06
N THR A 130 -27.99 -7.44 -7.37
CA THR A 130 -28.33 -7.59 -5.96
C THR A 130 -27.25 -7.01 -5.03
N LYS A 131 -26.07 -6.75 -5.59
CA LYS A 131 -24.90 -6.31 -4.85
C LYS A 131 -24.71 -4.81 -4.92
N ILE A 132 -24.85 -4.15 -3.77
CA ILE A 132 -24.67 -2.72 -3.65
C ILE A 132 -23.21 -2.45 -3.27
N TRP A 133 -22.46 -1.88 -4.21
CA TRP A 133 -21.07 -1.48 -4.02
C TRP A 133 -20.95 -0.07 -3.47
N PRO A 134 -19.96 0.22 -2.60
CA PRO A 134 -19.65 1.59 -2.20
C PRO A 134 -19.13 2.41 -3.39
N LYS A 135 -19.11 3.74 -3.24
CA LYS A 135 -18.50 4.59 -4.26
C LYS A 135 -17.00 4.40 -4.30
N ALA A 136 -16.42 4.45 -5.50
CA ALA A 136 -15.00 4.26 -5.71
C ALA A 136 -14.15 5.29 -4.95
N ASN A 137 -14.60 6.54 -4.83
CA ASN A 137 -13.89 7.57 -4.06
C ASN A 137 -13.88 7.36 -2.55
N GLU A 138 -14.77 6.51 -2.03
CA GLU A 138 -14.82 6.12 -0.62
C GLU A 138 -14.04 4.82 -0.36
N SER A 139 -13.52 4.17 -1.41
CA SER A 139 -12.94 2.82 -1.36
C SER A 139 -11.54 2.71 -1.95
N ASN A 140 -11.03 3.75 -2.63
CA ASN A 140 -9.77 3.64 -3.36
C ASN A 140 -8.69 4.54 -2.73
N PRO A 141 -8.06 4.12 -1.61
CA PRO A 141 -7.03 4.89 -0.95
C PRO A 141 -5.75 5.01 -1.80
N SER A 142 -5.02 6.10 -1.58
CA SER A 142 -3.73 6.38 -2.19
C SER A 142 -2.80 7.05 -1.17
N CYS A 143 -1.57 6.54 -1.07
CA CYS A 143 -0.50 7.08 -0.26
C CYS A 143 0.68 7.49 -1.15
N VAL A 144 0.92 8.80 -1.25
CA VAL A 144 2.02 9.42 -2.01
C VAL A 144 2.97 10.16 -1.05
N GLY A 145 3.71 9.37 -0.27
CA GLY A 145 4.74 9.85 0.67
C GLY A 145 6.08 10.22 0.05
N GLY A 146 6.16 10.44 -1.26
CA GLY A 146 7.39 10.75 -2.00
C GLY A 146 7.17 11.87 -3.00
N VAL A 147 8.23 12.61 -3.33
CA VAL A 147 8.14 13.75 -4.26
C VAL A 147 8.05 13.34 -5.72
N GLN A 148 8.45 12.12 -6.06
CA GLN A 148 8.30 11.62 -7.42
C GLN A 148 6.85 11.28 -7.73
N GLY A 149 6.36 11.81 -8.85
CA GLY A 149 4.96 11.62 -9.25
C GLY A 149 3.97 12.42 -8.40
N LEU A 150 4.47 13.24 -7.46
CA LEU A 150 3.64 14.11 -6.64
C LEU A 150 3.07 15.23 -7.50
N ALA A 151 1.74 15.30 -7.56
CA ALA A 151 1.03 16.37 -8.24
C ALA A 151 0.96 17.66 -7.38
N PRO A 152 0.81 18.83 -8.01
CA PRO A 152 0.68 20.10 -7.29
C PRO A 152 -0.57 20.14 -6.42
N ILE A 153 -0.56 21.04 -5.43
CA ILE A 153 -1.74 21.40 -4.64
C ILE A 153 -2.88 21.84 -5.58
N GLY A 154 -4.11 21.40 -5.32
CA GLY A 154 -5.24 21.58 -6.23
C GLY A 154 -5.26 20.60 -7.42
N PHE A 155 -4.49 19.51 -7.37
CA PHE A 155 -4.51 18.45 -8.39
C PHE A 155 -5.94 17.96 -8.67
N ASN A 156 -6.33 18.05 -9.95
CA ASN A 156 -7.59 17.53 -10.44
C ASN A 156 -7.33 16.67 -11.70
N PRO A 157 -7.34 15.33 -11.58
CA PRO A 157 -7.11 14.44 -12.72
C PRO A 157 -8.31 14.32 -13.67
N TYR A 158 -9.43 15.01 -13.40
CA TYR A 158 -10.69 14.85 -14.13
C TYR A 158 -11.06 16.05 -15.02
N ALA A 159 -10.15 17.02 -15.21
CA ALA A 159 -10.43 18.31 -15.84
C ALA A 159 -11.05 18.25 -17.25
N ASN A 160 -10.91 17.12 -17.97
CA ASN A 160 -11.45 16.94 -19.32
C ASN A 160 -12.71 16.04 -19.38
N ASN A 161 -13.34 15.71 -18.24
CA ASN A 161 -14.57 14.90 -18.12
C ASN A 161 -14.59 13.52 -18.80
N LYS A 162 -13.46 13.07 -19.37
CA LYS A 162 -13.29 11.76 -20.02
C LYS A 162 -12.23 10.88 -19.35
N GLN A 163 -11.52 11.42 -18.37
CA GLN A 163 -10.40 10.74 -17.73
C GLN A 163 -10.87 10.06 -16.44
N GLN A 164 -10.59 8.75 -16.34
CA GLN A 164 -10.69 8.03 -15.08
C GLN A 164 -9.34 8.05 -14.37
N PHE A 165 -9.36 8.15 -13.04
CA PHE A 165 -8.16 8.06 -12.21
C PHE A 165 -8.44 7.16 -11.02
N LEU A 166 -7.65 6.10 -10.85
CA LEU A 166 -7.84 5.09 -9.78
C LEU A 166 -9.30 4.63 -9.65
N GLY A 167 -9.99 4.39 -10.78
CA GLY A 167 -11.38 3.92 -10.80
C GLY A 167 -12.45 4.96 -10.51
N THR A 168 -12.08 6.25 -10.42
CA THR A 168 -13.01 7.36 -10.16
C THR A 168 -13.05 8.34 -11.34
N SER A 169 -14.00 9.27 -11.32
CA SER A 169 -14.23 10.29 -12.34
C SER A 169 -14.60 11.65 -11.72
N SER A 170 -14.94 12.65 -12.54
CA SER A 170 -15.40 13.95 -12.03
C SER A 170 -16.74 13.89 -11.30
N SER A 171 -17.56 12.84 -11.49
CA SER A 171 -18.83 12.66 -10.74
C SER A 171 -18.62 12.11 -9.33
N ASP A 172 -17.46 11.52 -9.07
CA ASP A 172 -17.09 10.85 -7.81
C ASP A 172 -15.59 11.05 -7.55
N PRO A 173 -15.10 12.29 -7.40
CA PRO A 173 -13.68 12.55 -7.31
C PRO A 173 -13.08 12.01 -6.00
N LEU A 174 -11.82 11.56 -6.07
CA LEU A 174 -11.06 11.19 -4.88
C LEU A 174 -10.78 12.41 -3.99
N PRO A 175 -10.87 12.25 -2.65
CA PRO A 175 -10.61 13.33 -1.71
C PRO A 175 -9.10 13.53 -1.51
N PHE A 176 -8.42 14.17 -2.47
CA PHE A 176 -6.98 14.40 -2.38
C PHE A 176 -6.59 15.39 -1.27
N ASP A 177 -5.47 15.12 -0.61
CA ASP A 177 -4.81 16.09 0.28
C ASP A 177 -4.46 17.36 -0.48
N ASN A 178 -4.94 18.49 0.04
CA ASN A 178 -4.73 19.83 -0.49
C ASN A 178 -3.86 20.70 0.45
N LYS A 179 -3.32 20.13 1.53
CA LYS A 179 -2.65 20.91 2.59
C LYS A 179 -1.16 20.64 2.65
N THR A 180 -0.71 19.43 2.34
CA THR A 180 0.69 19.05 2.54
C THR A 180 1.58 19.60 1.44
N SER A 181 2.58 20.42 1.77
CA SER A 181 3.46 20.99 0.74
C SER A 181 4.44 19.95 0.18
N THR A 182 5.03 20.21 -0.99
CA THR A 182 6.16 19.42 -1.50
C THR A 182 7.31 19.37 -0.51
N LYS A 183 7.53 20.45 0.25
CA LYS A 183 8.55 20.51 1.31
C LYS A 183 8.25 19.50 2.40
N ASP A 184 7.01 19.48 2.90
CA ASP A 184 6.58 18.51 3.92
C ASP A 184 6.80 17.06 3.44
N ILE A 185 6.41 16.75 2.20
CA ILE A 185 6.59 15.41 1.61
C ILE A 185 8.08 15.08 1.37
N SER A 186 8.91 16.07 1.08
CA SER A 186 10.34 15.83 0.86
C SER A 186 11.14 15.52 2.13
N SER A 187 10.60 15.84 3.31
CA SER A 187 11.31 15.81 4.58
C SER A 187 10.52 15.23 5.75
N TRP A 188 9.45 14.47 5.51
CA TRP A 188 8.65 13.89 6.58
C TRP A 188 9.37 12.75 7.31
N CYS A 189 10.19 11.96 6.61
CA CYS A 189 10.89 10.83 7.21
C CYS A 189 11.92 11.30 8.25
N PRO A 190 11.85 10.85 9.52
CA PRO A 190 12.86 11.14 10.52
C PRO A 190 14.26 10.68 10.08
N SER A 191 15.28 11.49 10.38
CA SER A 191 16.63 11.29 9.84
C SER A 191 17.29 9.97 10.25
N ASP A 192 16.95 9.45 11.42
CA ASP A 192 17.45 8.17 11.97
C ASP A 192 16.76 6.95 11.34
N LEU A 193 15.61 7.15 10.69
CA LEU A 193 14.81 6.14 10.01
C LEU A 193 15.00 6.14 8.50
N LEU A 194 15.59 7.19 7.94
CA LEU A 194 15.86 7.31 6.52
C LEU A 194 16.87 6.25 6.04
N ILE A 195 16.48 5.45 5.05
CA ILE A 195 17.38 4.51 4.37
C ILE A 195 18.17 5.28 3.31
N LYS A 196 19.39 5.70 3.68
CA LYS A 196 20.32 6.41 2.79
C LYS A 196 20.76 5.54 1.62
N SER A 197 21.01 6.16 0.46
CA SER A 197 21.67 5.49 -0.67
C SER A 197 23.18 5.67 -0.59
N ALA A 198 23.95 4.63 -0.87
CA ALA A 198 25.39 4.76 -1.17
C ALA A 198 25.66 5.64 -2.42
N GLN A 199 24.63 5.89 -3.24
CA GLN A 199 24.60 6.74 -4.43
C GLN A 199 23.95 8.11 -4.15
N GLU A 200 24.24 8.75 -3.02
CA GLU A 200 23.77 10.13 -2.74
C GLU A 200 24.27 11.18 -3.76
N GLY A 201 25.16 10.80 -4.70
CA GLY A 201 25.79 11.71 -5.66
C GLY A 201 25.47 11.54 -7.15
N LYS A 202 24.74 10.51 -7.61
CA LYS A 202 24.44 10.32 -9.05
C LYS A 202 23.06 9.67 -9.23
N ASN A 203 22.08 10.48 -9.62
CA ASN A 203 20.69 10.12 -9.93
C ASN A 203 19.77 9.89 -8.71
N ASN A 204 19.22 11.00 -8.22
CA ASN A 204 17.95 11.19 -7.50
C ASN A 204 17.38 9.96 -6.73
N PRO A 205 17.48 9.89 -5.38
CA PRO A 205 16.81 8.84 -4.61
C PRO A 205 15.29 9.07 -4.64
N GLN A 206 14.68 8.51 -5.68
CA GLN A 206 13.30 8.71 -6.15
C GLN A 206 12.22 8.73 -5.06
N PHE A 207 12.37 7.93 -3.99
CA PHE A 207 11.31 7.70 -3.02
C PHE A 207 11.67 7.93 -1.54
N LYS A 208 12.91 8.30 -1.20
CA LYS A 208 13.41 8.46 0.19
C LYS A 208 12.82 7.41 1.17
N PRO A 209 13.15 6.12 1.01
CA PRO A 209 12.58 5.05 1.83
C PRO A 209 12.86 5.27 3.33
N CYS A 210 11.86 4.99 4.15
CA CYS A 210 11.82 5.29 5.58
C CYS A 210 11.45 4.02 6.37
N LEU A 211 12.31 3.58 7.29
CA LEU A 211 11.94 2.54 8.25
C LEU A 211 10.85 3.06 9.18
N SER A 212 9.98 2.18 9.66
CA SER A 212 9.20 2.52 10.84
C SER A 212 10.07 2.45 12.10
N ALA A 213 9.60 3.08 13.19
CA ALA A 213 10.26 2.95 14.48
C ALA A 213 10.34 1.48 14.95
N CYS A 214 9.33 0.66 14.61
CA CYS A 214 9.36 -0.78 14.90
C CYS A 214 10.44 -1.48 14.06
N SER A 215 10.43 -1.32 12.74
CA SER A 215 11.39 -1.99 11.85
C SER A 215 12.84 -1.59 12.14
N LYS A 216 13.07 -0.37 12.65
CA LYS A 216 14.41 0.09 13.04
C LYS A 216 14.90 -0.55 14.34
N THR A 217 14.03 -0.68 15.33
CA THR A 217 14.45 -0.95 16.73
C THR A 217 14.09 -2.34 17.24
N GLY A 218 13.07 -2.99 16.67
CA GLY A 218 12.48 -4.21 17.22
C GLY A 218 11.88 -4.03 18.62
N SER A 219 11.73 -2.80 19.10
CA SER A 219 11.26 -2.52 20.46
C SER A 219 9.81 -2.93 20.62
N LYS A 220 9.50 -3.63 21.71
CA LYS A 220 8.13 -4.03 22.08
C LYS A 220 7.17 -2.84 22.12
N TYR A 221 7.67 -1.66 22.55
CA TYR A 221 6.90 -0.41 22.56
C TYR A 221 6.53 0.05 21.16
N PHE A 222 7.50 0.16 20.25
CA PHE A 222 7.25 0.64 18.89
C PHE A 222 6.51 -0.39 18.02
N CYS A 223 6.71 -1.67 18.30
CA CYS A 223 6.05 -2.77 17.59
C CYS A 223 4.70 -3.17 18.18
N CYS A 224 4.25 -2.51 19.26
CA CYS A 224 3.01 -2.83 19.96
C CYS A 224 2.88 -4.33 20.35
N THR A 225 3.95 -4.94 20.84
CA THR A 225 3.96 -6.37 21.21
C THR A 225 4.06 -6.57 22.73
N GLN A 226 3.75 -7.79 23.18
CA GLN A 226 3.80 -8.18 24.59
C GLN A 226 3.01 -7.21 25.48
N ASP A 227 3.66 -6.57 26.45
CA ASP A 227 3.00 -5.64 27.37
C ASP A 227 2.37 -4.43 26.68
N TYR A 228 2.71 -4.15 25.41
CA TYR A 228 2.17 -3.06 24.61
C TYR A 228 1.11 -3.52 23.59
N ASN A 229 0.65 -4.77 23.62
CA ASN A 229 -0.31 -5.33 22.66
C ASN A 229 -1.77 -4.92 22.88
N THR A 230 -2.02 -3.69 23.33
CA THR A 230 -3.37 -3.14 23.46
C THR A 230 -3.40 -1.68 23.01
N PRO A 231 -4.52 -1.18 22.45
CA PRO A 231 -4.65 0.23 22.06
C PRO A 231 -4.37 1.21 23.20
N LYS A 232 -4.68 0.84 24.45
CA LYS A 232 -4.42 1.66 25.64
C LYS A 232 -2.93 1.83 25.93
N LYS A 233 -2.10 0.86 25.54
CA LYS A 233 -0.68 0.82 25.91
C LYS A 233 0.26 1.14 24.74
N CYS A 234 -0.15 0.92 23.49
CA CYS A 234 0.60 1.34 22.32
C CYS A 234 -0.08 2.54 21.65
N GLY A 235 0.57 3.69 21.74
CA GLY A 235 0.10 4.93 21.13
C GLY A 235 0.98 5.39 19.98
N SER A 236 0.57 6.50 19.35
CA SER A 236 1.35 7.13 18.30
C SER A 236 2.77 7.48 18.77
N ASN A 237 3.74 7.22 17.92
CA ASN A 237 5.14 7.60 18.07
C ASN A 237 5.57 8.64 17.01
N TYR A 238 6.82 9.11 17.09
CA TYR A 238 7.34 10.17 16.23
C TYR A 238 7.31 9.80 14.74
N TYR A 239 7.55 8.53 14.40
CA TYR A 239 7.41 8.04 13.02
C TYR A 239 5.95 8.05 12.59
N SER A 240 5.05 7.44 13.38
CA SER A 240 3.64 7.30 13.00
C SER A 240 2.97 8.66 12.76
N ARG A 241 3.27 9.67 13.60
CA ARG A 241 2.77 11.04 13.40
C ARG A 241 3.30 11.69 12.12
N ALA A 242 4.55 11.43 11.78
CA ALA A 242 5.15 11.95 10.55
C ALA A 242 4.57 11.26 9.31
N ALA A 243 4.39 9.94 9.35
CA ALA A 243 3.77 9.15 8.28
C ALA A 243 2.31 9.58 8.04
N LYS A 244 1.53 9.77 9.11
CA LYS A 244 0.12 10.20 9.01
C LYS A 244 -0.05 11.59 8.39
N LYS A 245 0.95 12.47 8.53
CA LYS A 245 0.92 13.80 7.88
C LYS A 245 0.96 13.70 6.36
N VAL A 246 1.64 12.70 5.80
CA VAL A 246 1.79 12.53 4.34
C VAL A 246 0.85 11.49 3.74
N CYS A 247 0.38 10.51 4.53
CA CYS A 247 -0.62 9.53 4.12
C CYS A 247 -1.72 9.44 5.20
N PRO A 248 -2.69 10.35 5.19
CA PRO A 248 -3.67 10.50 6.27
C PRO A 248 -4.66 9.33 6.43
N ASP A 249 -4.89 8.55 5.39
CA ASP A 249 -5.79 7.41 5.38
C ASP A 249 -5.06 6.05 5.36
N ALA A 250 -3.75 6.05 5.60
CA ALA A 250 -2.96 4.84 5.80
C ALA A 250 -2.74 4.57 7.29
N TYR A 251 -2.59 3.28 7.65
CA TYR A 251 -2.13 2.88 8.97
C TYR A 251 -0.70 3.36 9.18
N SER A 252 -0.44 4.06 10.28
CA SER A 252 0.90 4.55 10.63
C SER A 252 1.55 3.80 11.79
N PHE A 253 0.76 3.02 12.54
CA PHE A 253 1.17 2.06 13.58
C PHE A 253 0.02 1.04 13.82
N ALA A 254 0.25 0.01 14.65
CA ALA A 254 -0.63 -1.16 14.73
C ALA A 254 -2.08 -0.89 15.21
N TYR A 255 -2.35 0.21 15.93
CA TYR A 255 -3.69 0.56 16.43
C TYR A 255 -4.19 1.92 15.89
N ASP A 256 -3.90 2.21 14.62
CA ASP A 256 -4.34 3.42 13.91
C ASP A 256 -5.65 3.17 13.14
N ASP A 257 -6.79 3.00 13.83
CA ASP A 257 -8.02 2.45 13.24
C ASP A 257 -9.10 3.47 12.82
N ASP A 258 -9.14 4.68 13.37
CA ASP A 258 -10.24 5.63 13.12
C ASP A 258 -10.40 6.09 11.65
N THR A 259 -9.34 6.06 10.84
CA THR A 259 -9.32 6.61 9.47
C THR A 259 -8.70 5.71 8.40
N SER A 260 -8.12 4.58 8.80
CA SER A 260 -7.17 3.83 7.95
C SER A 260 -7.76 2.55 7.35
N THR A 261 -8.97 2.17 7.74
CA THR A 261 -9.59 0.91 7.32
C THR A 261 -10.68 1.14 6.30
N PHE A 262 -10.61 0.41 5.18
CA PHE A 262 -11.63 0.39 4.15
C PHE A 262 -12.39 -0.92 4.16
N SER A 263 -13.67 -0.89 3.77
CA SER A 263 -14.48 -2.10 3.68
C SER A 263 -15.38 -2.09 2.46
N VAL A 264 -15.53 -3.26 1.84
CA VAL A 264 -16.41 -3.52 0.70
C VAL A 264 -17.18 -4.83 0.96
N PRO A 265 -18.34 -5.06 0.33
CA PRO A 265 -18.96 -6.37 0.30
C PRO A 265 -17.98 -7.46 -0.18
N THR A 266 -18.09 -8.67 0.34
CA THR A 266 -17.26 -9.80 -0.09
C THR A 266 -17.41 -10.07 -1.58
N GLY A 267 -16.34 -10.53 -2.23
CA GLY A 267 -16.36 -10.81 -3.67
C GLY A 267 -15.89 -9.66 -4.57
N ALA A 268 -15.40 -8.55 -4.00
CA ALA A 268 -14.70 -7.52 -4.76
C ALA A 268 -13.31 -8.03 -5.16
N GLY A 269 -12.89 -7.73 -6.39
CA GLY A 269 -11.48 -7.82 -6.76
C GLY A 269 -10.71 -6.58 -6.32
N PHE A 270 -9.39 -6.60 -6.48
CA PHE A 270 -8.52 -5.49 -6.10
C PHE A 270 -7.40 -5.28 -7.11
N GLU A 271 -7.01 -4.03 -7.33
CA GLU A 271 -5.77 -3.66 -7.99
C GLU A 271 -4.87 -2.93 -7.00
N VAL A 272 -3.63 -3.39 -6.85
CA VAL A 272 -2.55 -2.70 -6.14
C VAL A 272 -1.69 -1.98 -7.15
N ILE A 273 -1.62 -0.65 -7.04
CA ILE A 273 -0.97 0.23 -8.01
C ILE A 273 0.23 0.90 -7.34
N PHE A 274 1.43 0.54 -7.79
CA PHE A 274 2.65 1.21 -7.36
C PHE A 274 2.89 2.48 -8.17
N CYS A 275 3.34 3.55 -7.49
CA CYS A 275 3.52 4.88 -8.06
C CYS A 275 2.26 5.41 -8.79
N PRO A 276 1.09 5.49 -8.12
CA PRO A 276 -0.17 5.91 -8.73
C PRO A 276 -0.13 7.33 -9.32
N GLY A 277 0.87 8.14 -8.95
CA GLY A 277 0.94 9.57 -9.21
C GLY A 277 -0.05 10.33 -8.32
N GLY A 278 -0.29 11.60 -8.62
CA GLY A 278 -1.28 12.39 -7.90
C GLY A 278 -0.82 12.76 -6.49
N ARG A 279 -1.74 12.70 -5.52
CA ARG A 279 -1.50 13.03 -4.11
C ARG A 279 -2.16 11.98 -3.23
N SER A 280 -1.75 11.93 -1.96
CA SER A 280 -2.42 11.07 -0.98
C SER A 280 -3.88 11.44 -0.82
N THR A 281 -4.72 10.48 -0.52
CA THR A 281 -6.15 10.69 -0.23
C THR A 281 -6.39 10.94 1.25
N LEU A 282 -7.58 11.46 1.56
CA LEU A 282 -8.10 11.66 2.90
C LEU A 282 -9.19 10.62 3.16
N SER A 283 -9.34 10.21 4.42
CA SER A 283 -10.37 9.24 4.78
C SER A 283 -11.77 9.84 4.57
N PRO A 284 -12.73 9.08 4.01
CA PRO A 284 -14.10 9.56 3.78
C PRO A 284 -14.83 10.00 5.06
N THR A 285 -14.37 9.55 6.23
CA THR A 285 -14.93 9.90 7.54
C THR A 285 -14.45 11.25 8.09
N THR A 286 -13.55 11.94 7.38
CA THR A 286 -12.94 13.22 7.83
C THR A 286 -13.42 14.47 7.08
N THR A 287 -14.45 14.34 6.24
CA THR A 287 -15.14 15.45 5.56
C THR A 287 -16.54 15.65 6.11
#